data_AF-A0AAU3FM95-F1
#
_entry.id   AF-A0AAU3FM95-F1
#
_cell.length_a   1.000
_cell.length_b   1.000
_cell.length_c   1.000
_cell.angle_alpha   90.00
_cell.angle_beta   90.00
_cell.angle_gamma   90.00
#
_symmetry.space_group_name_H-M   'P 1'
#
loop_
_entity.id
_entity.type
_entity.pdbx_description
1 polymer ?
#
loop_
_entity_poly.entity_id
_entity_poly.type
_entity_poly.pdbx_seq_one_letter_code
_entity_poly.pdbx_strand_id
1 'polypeptide(L)' 'MSQITLTLSLNQTNTVLEALGQLPYARVYELIETIGRQASPQVQVPAAPAGAERTELSVARPA' A
#
# COMPACT_ATOMS: atom_id res chain seq x y z
N MET A 1 19.89 18.09 -3.39
CA MET A 1 19.72 16.68 -3.80
C MET A 1 18.40 16.56 -4.52
N SER A 2 18.37 15.99 -5.72
CA SER A 2 17.15 15.88 -6.52
C SER A 2 16.30 14.72 -6.01
N GLN A 3 15.02 14.96 -5.76
CA GLN A 3 14.06 13.95 -5.34
C GLN A 3 13.25 13.47 -6.55
N ILE A 4 13.07 12.15 -6.67
CA ILE A 4 12.23 11.52 -7.68
C ILE A 4 11.11 10.74 -7.00
N THR A 5 9.89 10.84 -7.54
CA THR A 5 8.73 10.03 -7.11
C THR A 5 8.47 8.98 -8.17
N LEU A 6 8.51 7.71 -7.78
CA LEU A 6 8.31 6.58 -8.69
C LEU A 6 7.05 5.81 -8.31
N THR A 7 6.11 5.71 -9.23
CA THR A 7 4.88 4.91 -9.04
C THR A 7 5.13 3.52 -9.62
N LEU A 8 5.36 2.55 -8.74
CA LEU A 8 5.59 1.15 -9.10
C LEU A 8 4.40 0.29 -8.71
N SER A 9 4.11 -0.75 -9.51
CA SER A 9 3.16 -1.79 -9.11
C SER A 9 3.79 -2.74 -8.10
N LEU A 10 2.97 -3.46 -7.33
CA LEU A 10 3.45 -4.43 -6.34
C LEU A 10 4.44 -5.45 -6.92
N ASN A 11 4.19 -5.93 -8.14
CA ASN A 11 5.09 -6.87 -8.81
C ASN A 11 6.45 -6.23 -9.13
N GLN A 12 6.45 -5.00 -9.65
CA GLN A 12 7.70 -4.26 -9.92
C GLN A 12 8.48 -3.98 -8.62
N THR A 13 7.78 -3.64 -7.54
CA THR A 13 8.41 -3.43 -6.22
C THR A 13 9.08 -4.71 -5.72
N ASN A 14 8.45 -5.88 -5.87
CA ASN A 14 9.06 -7.16 -5.52
C ASN A 14 10.32 -7.44 -6.35
N THR A 15 10.27 -7.23 -7.67
CA THR A 15 11.44 -7.41 -8.55
C THR A 15 12.61 -6.51 -8.13
N VAL A 16 12.34 -5.26 -7.76
CA VAL A 16 13.37 -4.35 -7.26
C VAL A 16 13.95 -4.85 -5.93
N LEU A 17 13.11 -5.30 -5.00
CA LEU A 17 13.55 -5.84 -3.71
C LEU A 17 14.38 -7.13 -3.88
N GLU A 18 14.00 -8.02 -4.80
CA GLU A 18 14.77 -9.23 -5.14
C GLU A 18 16.14 -8.88 -5.74
N ALA A 19 16.19 -7.93 -6.69
CA ALA A 19 17.43 -7.47 -7.29
C ALA A 19 18.37 -6.80 -6.25
N LEU A 20 17.80 -6.04 -5.31
CA LEU A 20 18.55 -5.45 -4.20
C LEU A 20 19.07 -6.53 -3.24
N GLY A 21 18.31 -7.61 -3.01
CA GLY A 21 18.75 -8.75 -2.20
C GLY A 21 19.96 -9.52 -2.76
N GLN A 22 20.24 -9.38 -4.06
CA GLN A 22 21.41 -9.97 -4.72
C GLN A 22 22.69 -9.12 -4.57
N LEU A 23 22.57 -7.89 -4.07
CA LEU A 23 23.67 -6.98 -3.80
C LEU A 23 24.13 -7.08 -2.34
N PRO A 24 25.36 -6.64 -2.00
CA PRO A 24 25.83 -6.65 -0.62
C PRO A 24 24.90 -5.83 0.29
N TYR A 25 24.37 -6.48 1.33
CA TYR A 25 23.39 -5.93 2.28
C TYR A 25 23.73 -4.52 2.77
N ALA A 26 25.00 -4.27 3.09
CA ALA A 26 25.50 -2.98 3.57
C ALA A 26 25.22 -1.79 2.63
N ARG A 27 25.02 -2.04 1.33
CA ARG A 27 24.67 -1.00 0.35
C ARG A 27 23.18 -0.85 0.11
N VAL A 28 22.39 -1.90 0.37
CA VAL A 28 20.98 -1.96 0.01
C VAL A 28 20.03 -1.78 1.18
N TYR A 29 20.49 -2.01 2.41
CA TYR A 29 19.71 -1.87 3.64
C TYR A 29 19.01 -0.49 3.75
N GLU A 30 19.75 0.61 3.60
CA GLU A 30 19.20 1.97 3.64
C GLU A 30 18.20 2.23 2.50
N LEU A 31 18.46 1.65 1.32
CA LEU A 31 17.62 1.79 0.14
C LEU A 31 16.28 1.05 0.33
N ILE A 32 16.34 -0.17 0.86
CA ILE A 32 15.17 -1.01 1.15
C ILE A 32 14.31 -0.35 2.25
N GLU A 33 14.92 0.16 3.33
CA GLU A 33 14.20 0.91 4.36
C GLU A 33 13.51 2.16 3.78
N THR A 34 14.19 2.88 2.89
CA THR A 34 13.65 4.07 2.24
C THR A 34 12.46 3.72 1.34
N ILE A 35 12.57 2.67 0.53
CA ILE A 35 11.48 2.16 -0.32
C ILE A 35 10.30 1.69 0.56
N GLY A 36 10.56 0.93 1.63
CA GLY A 36 9.54 0.45 2.55
C GLY A 36 8.76 1.58 3.21
N ARG A 37 9.44 2.65 3.65
CA ARG A 37 8.78 3.85 4.22
C ARG A 37 7.92 4.59 3.21
N GLN A 38 8.34 4.64 1.94
CA GLN A 38 7.56 5.28 0.88
C GLN A 38 6.36 4.43 0.43
N ALA A 39 6.51 3.10 0.43
CA ALA A 39 5.46 2.16 0.05
C ALA A 39 4.40 1.95 1.14
N SER A 40 4.77 2.01 2.42
CA SER A 40 3.85 1.82 3.56
C SER A 40 2.55 2.65 3.49
N PRO A 41 2.57 3.96 3.16
CA PRO A 41 1.33 4.74 3.00
C PRO A 41 0.57 4.43 1.70
N GLN A 42 1.21 3.81 0.70
CA GLN A 42 0.59 3.46 -0.58
C GLN A 42 -0.12 2.09 -0.53
N VAL A 43 0.30 1.21 0.38
CA VAL A 43 -0.36 -0.08 0.67
C VAL A 43 -1.40 0.10 1.79
N GLN A 44 -2.09 1.24 1.81
CA GLN A 44 -3.37 1.31 2.50
C GLN A 44 -4.32 0.41 1.72
N VAL A 45 -4.52 -0.83 2.19
CA VAL A 45 -5.69 -1.63 1.81
C VAL A 45 -6.87 -0.69 1.96
N PRO A 46 -7.65 -0.42 0.90
CA PRO A 46 -8.85 0.39 1.06
C PRO A 46 -9.67 -0.33 2.11
N ALA A 47 -9.79 0.30 3.28
CA ALA A 47 -10.74 -0.12 4.28
C ALA A 47 -12.08 -0.13 3.54
N ALA A 48 -12.58 -1.33 3.25
CA ALA A 48 -13.90 -1.51 2.69
C ALA A 48 -14.83 -0.62 3.51
N PRO A 49 -15.69 0.20 2.89
CA PRO A 49 -16.61 1.03 3.62
C PRO A 49 -17.53 0.09 4.41
N ALA A 50 -17.24 -0.08 5.69
CA ALA A 50 -18.16 -0.62 6.67
C ALA A 50 -19.27 0.41 6.83
N GLY A 51 -20.32 0.30 6.04
CA GLY A 51 -21.43 1.25 6.08
C GLY A 51 -22.33 1.28 4.84
N ALA A 52 -22.57 0.15 4.20
CA ALA A 52 -23.79 -0.04 3.40
C ALA A 52 -24.63 -1.10 4.13
N GLU A 53 -25.94 -0.89 4.20
CA GLU A 53 -26.95 -1.79 4.78
C GLU A 53 -27.14 -1.74 6.31
N ARG A 54 -27.78 -0.68 6.81
CA ARG A 54 -28.84 -0.79 7.85
C ARG A 54 -29.65 0.50 8.00
N THR A 55 -30.14 1.05 6.89
CA THR A 55 -31.19 2.10 6.94
C THR A 55 -32.21 1.92 5.82
N GLU A 56 -32.57 0.68 5.49
CA GLU A 56 -33.73 0.39 4.62
C GLU A 56 -34.90 -0.26 5.38
N LEU A 57 -34.78 -0.44 6.71
CA LEU A 57 -35.89 -0.91 7.55
C LEU A 57 -36.53 0.23 8.35
N SER A 58 -36.82 1.35 7.69
CA SER A 58 -37.71 2.40 8.21
C SER A 58 -38.85 2.60 7.22
N VAL A 59 -40.05 2.16 7.62
CA VAL A 59 -41.37 2.47 7.05
C VAL A 59 -42.03 1.44 6.10
N ALA A 60 -42.02 0.16 6.50
CA ALA A 60 -43.15 -0.73 6.18
C ALA A 60 -44.15 -0.72 7.34
N ARG A 61 -45.21 0.08 7.15
CA ARG A 61 -46.51 0.17 7.85
C ARG A 61 -46.95 -1.13 8.56
N PRO A 62 -47.42 -1.06 9.84
CA PRO A 62 -48.84 -1.40 10.09
C PRO A 62 -49.50 -0.75 11.34
N ALA A 63 -50.74 -0.28 11.18
CA ALA A 63 -51.92 -0.47 12.05
C ALA A 63 -53.11 0.29 11.44
#